data_AF-A0A2P9F7Z1-F1
#
_entry.id   AF-A0A2P9F7Z1-F1
#
_cell.length_a   1.000
_cell.length_b   1.000
_cell.length_c   1.000
_cell.angle_alpha   90.00
_cell.angle_beta   90.00
_cell.angle_gamma   90.00
#
_symmetry.space_group_name_H-M   'P 1'
#
loop_
_entity.id
_entity.type
_entity.pdbx_description
1 polymer ?
#
loop_
_entity_poly.entity_id
_entity_poly.type
_entity_poly.pdbx_seq_one_letter_code
_entity_poly.pdbx_strand_id
1 'polypeptide(L)'
;MSTTGTTAGAPAPAEEPGLKRVLGPKLLILFVIGDILGTGIYATTGKVAGKVGGALWLPFVIGFVVAILTAASYVELVGKYPKAAGAALYTQKAFKLPFLTFIVAFMVMCSGLSSASAAARAFSGDYLGELTNDALPPTLIAIAFVVLPVLGALTSLVLASPLADRPAEVYIRAGVLLAIGIALSAVNKLVLRVRGEA
;
A
#
# COMPACT_ATOMS: atom_id res chain seq x y z
N MET A 1 15.23 45.30 -48.32
CA MET A 1 14.15 44.31 -48.48
C MET A 1 14.73 42.91 -48.29
N SER A 2 14.85 42.42 -47.05
CA SER A 2 15.12 40.99 -46.74
C SER A 2 14.77 40.71 -45.26
N THR A 3 13.59 40.16 -45.08
CA THR A 3 12.97 39.44 -43.95
C THR A 3 13.81 39.10 -42.70
N THR A 4 13.43 39.68 -41.55
CA THR A 4 13.74 39.16 -40.21
C THR A 4 12.85 37.96 -39.93
N GLY A 5 13.42 36.75 -39.94
CA GLY A 5 12.73 35.53 -39.53
C GLY A 5 12.56 35.48 -38.01
N THR A 6 11.36 35.74 -37.53
CA THR A 6 10.95 35.44 -36.14
C THR A 6 10.96 33.93 -35.95
N THR A 7 12.03 33.39 -35.34
CA THR A 7 11.98 32.07 -34.72
C THR A 7 11.06 32.18 -33.51
N ALA A 8 9.80 31.77 -33.70
CA ALA A 8 8.86 31.53 -32.62
C ALA A 8 9.52 30.56 -31.62
N GLY A 9 9.79 31.06 -30.41
CA GLY A 9 10.31 30.23 -29.32
C GLY A 9 9.35 29.08 -29.07
N ALA A 10 9.86 27.85 -29.19
CA ALA A 10 9.16 26.68 -28.71
C ALA A 10 8.80 26.90 -27.22
N PRO A 11 7.56 26.60 -26.79
CA PRO A 11 7.19 26.77 -25.39
C PRO A 11 8.07 25.87 -24.53
N ALA A 12 8.72 26.47 -23.53
CA ALA A 12 9.48 25.74 -22.52
C ALA A 12 8.58 24.68 -21.85
N PRO A 13 9.08 23.47 -21.55
CA PRO A 13 8.27 22.47 -20.87
C PRO A 13 7.87 23.02 -19.51
N ALA A 14 6.57 23.03 -19.23
CA ALA A 14 6.01 23.48 -17.97
C ALA A 14 6.70 22.78 -16.79
N GLU A 15 7.29 23.55 -15.87
CA GLU A 15 7.78 23.02 -14.59
C GLU A 15 6.62 22.33 -13.86
N GLU A 16 6.72 21.02 -13.65
CA GLU A 16 5.76 20.29 -12.84
C GLU A 16 5.72 20.88 -11.41
N PRO A 17 4.54 21.22 -10.86
CA PRO A 17 4.45 21.74 -9.50
C PRO A 17 4.94 20.69 -8.49
N GLY A 18 6.09 20.93 -7.87
CA GLY A 18 6.66 20.04 -6.87
C GLY A 18 5.91 20.12 -5.54
N LEU A 19 5.62 18.98 -4.91
CA LEU A 19 5.04 18.94 -3.57
C LEU A 19 5.97 19.62 -2.54
N LYS A 20 5.39 20.40 -1.64
CA LYS A 20 6.11 20.99 -0.50
C LYS A 20 6.63 19.87 0.40
N ARG A 21 7.94 19.85 0.65
CA ARG A 21 8.58 18.90 1.58
C ARG A 21 8.22 19.27 3.02
N VAL A 22 7.16 18.67 3.54
CA VAL A 22 6.65 18.89 4.91
C VAL A 22 7.07 17.81 5.91
N LEU A 23 7.47 16.63 5.41
CA LEU A 23 7.95 15.53 6.24
C LEU A 23 9.42 15.74 6.64
N GLY A 24 9.62 16.35 7.81
CA GLY A 24 10.93 16.43 8.46
C GLY A 24 11.31 15.12 9.18
N PRO A 25 12.58 14.98 9.64
CA PRO A 25 13.09 13.74 10.23
C PRO A 25 12.25 13.20 11.40
N LYS A 26 11.80 14.09 12.29
CA LYS A 26 10.98 13.71 13.46
C LYS A 26 9.62 13.15 13.05
N LEU A 27 8.98 13.76 12.06
CA LEU A 27 7.68 13.32 11.55
C LEU A 27 7.82 11.99 10.79
N LEU A 28 8.96 11.80 10.11
CA LEU A 28 9.30 10.56 9.44
C LEU A 28 9.51 9.40 10.42
N ILE A 29 10.21 9.64 11.53
CA ILE A 29 10.37 8.65 12.61
C ILE A 29 9.01 8.30 13.21
N LEU A 30 8.18 9.30 13.52
CA LEU A 30 6.84 9.07 14.05
C LEU A 30 5.97 8.25 13.05
N PHE A 31 6.06 8.57 11.77
CA PHE A 31 5.37 7.84 10.71
C PHE A 31 5.79 6.37 10.65
N VAL A 32 7.09 6.08 10.66
CA VAL A 32 7.61 4.70 10.63
C VAL A 32 7.22 3.91 11.87
N ILE A 33 7.29 4.53 13.06
CA ILE A 33 6.85 3.87 14.30
C ILE A 33 5.37 3.51 14.22
N GLY A 34 4.53 4.43 13.73
CA GLY A 34 3.09 4.19 13.54
C GLY A 34 2.79 3.08 12.53
N ASP A 35 3.52 3.06 11.41
CA ASP A 35 3.35 2.05 10.35
C ASP A 35 3.73 0.63 10.83
N ILE A 36 4.80 0.51 11.64
CA ILE A 36 5.29 -0.78 12.15
C ILE A 36 4.43 -1.32 13.31
N LEU A 37 3.97 -0.46 14.22
CA LEU A 37 3.33 -0.89 15.47
C LEU A 37 1.94 -1.52 15.31
N GLY A 38 1.31 -1.47 14.13
CA GLY A 38 -0.10 -1.79 13.87
C GLY A 38 -0.63 -3.16 14.37
N THR A 39 -1.28 -3.93 13.50
CA THR A 39 -1.94 -5.17 13.94
C THR A 39 -1.01 -6.27 14.43
N GLY A 40 0.28 -6.20 14.12
CA GLY A 40 1.27 -7.15 14.60
C GLY A 40 1.29 -7.21 16.14
N ILE A 41 1.58 -6.08 16.78
CA ILE A 41 1.66 -6.03 18.25
C ILE A 41 0.27 -6.04 18.89
N TYR A 42 -0.67 -5.29 18.34
CA TYR A 42 -1.97 -5.07 18.98
C TYR A 42 -2.98 -6.23 18.80
N ALA A 43 -2.98 -6.94 17.67
CA ALA A 43 -3.99 -7.96 17.39
C ALA A 43 -3.42 -9.38 17.28
N THR A 44 -2.13 -9.52 16.99
CA THR A 44 -1.54 -10.81 16.63
C THR A 44 -0.68 -11.40 17.76
N THR A 45 -0.13 -10.57 18.65
CA THR A 45 0.71 -11.02 19.78
C THR A 45 0.02 -12.06 20.64
N GLY A 46 -1.24 -11.87 21.02
CA GLY A 46 -2.00 -12.83 21.82
C GLY A 46 -2.20 -14.18 21.11
N LYS A 47 -2.45 -14.15 19.79
CA LYS A 47 -2.61 -15.36 18.95
C LYS A 47 -1.30 -16.14 18.84
N VAL A 48 -0.15 -15.45 18.79
CA VAL A 48 1.17 -16.07 18.83
C VAL A 48 1.49 -16.61 20.22
N ALA A 49 1.17 -15.85 21.27
CA ALA A 49 1.36 -16.27 22.66
C ALA A 49 0.55 -17.52 22.99
N GLY A 50 -0.67 -17.65 22.47
CA GLY A 50 -1.48 -18.88 22.63
C GLY A 50 -0.87 -20.11 21.97
N LYS A 51 -0.03 -19.95 20.93
CA LYS A 51 0.64 -21.07 20.24
C LYS A 51 2.02 -21.39 20.81
N VAL A 52 2.78 -20.36 21.18
CA VAL A 52 4.19 -20.46 21.61
C VAL A 52 4.31 -20.48 23.13
N GLY A 53 3.24 -20.14 23.85
CA GLY A 53 3.23 -20.06 25.31
C GLY A 53 4.19 -18.99 25.84
N GLY A 54 4.85 -19.29 26.95
CA GLY A 54 5.82 -18.38 27.60
C GLY A 54 7.08 -18.08 26.78
N ALA A 55 7.32 -18.80 25.66
CA ALA A 55 8.46 -18.58 24.78
C ALA A 55 8.21 -17.50 23.71
N LEU A 56 7.21 -16.63 23.90
CA LEU A 56 6.84 -15.56 22.96
C LEU A 56 8.03 -14.67 22.54
N TRP A 57 8.98 -14.44 23.45
CA TRP A 57 10.17 -13.63 23.18
C TRP A 57 11.03 -14.19 22.03
N LEU A 58 11.01 -15.51 21.80
CA LEU A 58 11.86 -16.16 20.81
C LEU A 58 11.44 -15.80 19.36
N PRO A 59 10.16 -15.94 18.94
CA PRO A 59 9.69 -15.41 17.66
C PRO A 59 9.98 -13.93 17.44
N PHE A 60 9.84 -13.10 18.48
CA PHE A 60 10.14 -11.67 18.38
C PHE A 60 11.62 -11.40 18.14
N VAL A 61 12.52 -12.09 18.84
CA VAL A 61 13.98 -11.95 18.64
C VAL A 61 14.37 -12.42 17.24
N ILE A 62 13.85 -13.55 16.77
CA ILE A 62 14.13 -14.06 15.43
C ILE A 62 13.61 -13.07 14.36
N GLY A 63 12.38 -12.59 14.52
CA GLY A 63 11.80 -11.59 13.62
C GLY A 63 12.60 -10.28 13.60
N PHE A 64 13.08 -9.84 14.76
CA PHE A 64 13.90 -8.62 14.88
C PHE A 64 15.24 -8.74 14.13
N VAL A 65 15.92 -9.89 14.23
CA VAL A 65 17.16 -10.14 13.49
C VAL A 65 16.93 -10.08 11.97
N VAL A 66 15.88 -10.73 11.48
CA VAL A 66 15.51 -10.70 10.05
C VAL A 66 15.13 -9.28 9.59
N ALA A 67 14.44 -8.52 10.45
CA ALA A 67 14.07 -7.14 10.17
C ALA A 67 15.31 -6.23 10.06
N ILE A 68 16.30 -6.37 10.94
CA ILE A 68 17.56 -5.59 10.87
C ILE A 68 18.30 -5.86 9.56
N LEU A 69 18.42 -7.12 9.12
CA LEU A 69 19.08 -7.47 7.86
C LEU A 69 18.37 -6.83 6.65
N THR A 70 17.04 -6.78 6.69
CA THR A 70 16.22 -6.12 5.67
C THR A 70 16.42 -4.61 5.71
N ALA A 71 16.41 -4.01 6.90
CA ALA A 71 16.59 -2.57 7.09
C ALA A 71 17.98 -2.09 6.64
N ALA A 72 19.04 -2.84 6.96
CA ALA A 72 20.40 -2.55 6.52
C ALA A 72 20.50 -2.51 4.99
N SER A 73 19.90 -3.49 4.31
CA SER A 73 19.84 -3.55 2.85
C SER A 73 19.10 -2.32 2.26
N TYR A 74 17.98 -1.91 2.87
CA TYR A 74 17.21 -0.76 2.42
C TYR A 74 17.92 0.59 2.68
N VAL A 75 18.69 0.72 3.76
CA VAL A 75 19.45 1.95 4.05
C VAL A 75 20.47 2.25 2.94
N GLU A 76 21.19 1.24 2.46
CA GLU A 76 22.14 1.41 1.35
C GLU A 76 21.44 1.85 0.05
N LEU A 77 20.28 1.24 -0.23
CA LEU A 77 19.47 1.52 -1.42
C LEU A 77 18.85 2.94 -1.39
N VAL A 78 18.31 3.36 -0.24
CA VAL A 78 17.74 4.71 -0.04
C VAL A 78 18.83 5.76 -0.13
N GLY A 79 20.01 5.51 0.47
CA GLY A 79 21.15 6.40 0.39
C GLY A 79 21.65 6.61 -1.04
N LYS A 80 21.68 5.55 -1.85
CA LYS A 80 22.13 5.62 -3.25
C LYS A 80 21.06 6.19 -4.19
N TYR A 81 19.78 5.93 -3.92
CA TYR A 81 18.67 6.24 -4.83
C TYR A 81 17.48 6.88 -4.09
N PRO A 82 17.58 8.17 -3.70
CA PRO A 82 16.57 8.87 -2.90
C PRO A 82 15.39 9.36 -3.76
N LYS A 83 14.61 8.42 -4.30
CA LYS A 83 13.42 8.69 -5.12
C LYS A 83 12.20 7.99 -4.54
N ALA A 84 11.04 8.64 -4.63
CA ALA A 84 9.77 8.12 -4.12
C ALA A 84 9.15 7.08 -5.07
N ALA A 85 9.60 5.82 -4.97
CA ALA A 85 9.01 4.69 -5.71
C ALA A 85 9.28 3.30 -5.06
N GLY A 86 9.95 3.26 -3.90
CA GLY A 86 10.13 2.04 -3.10
C GLY A 86 10.84 0.89 -3.84
N ALA A 87 10.46 -0.34 -3.51
CA ALA A 87 11.07 -1.56 -4.02
C ALA A 87 11.05 -1.67 -5.56
N ALA A 88 10.00 -1.17 -6.21
CA ALA A 88 9.88 -1.19 -7.66
C ALA A 88 11.01 -0.41 -8.35
N LEU A 89 11.45 0.71 -7.75
CA LEU A 89 12.55 1.50 -8.30
C LEU A 89 13.89 0.76 -8.23
N TYR A 90 14.12 0.01 -7.15
CA TYR A 90 15.32 -0.79 -6.99
C TYR A 90 15.36 -1.94 -7.99
N THR A 91 14.23 -2.63 -8.20
CA THR A 91 14.09 -3.67 -9.22
C THR A 91 14.32 -3.11 -10.63
N GLN A 92 13.76 -1.94 -10.95
CA GLN A 92 13.97 -1.30 -12.26
C GLN A 92 15.42 -0.93 -12.49
N LYS A 93 16.14 -0.47 -11.45
CA LYS A 93 17.56 -0.15 -11.56
C LYS A 93 18.46 -1.38 -11.67
N ALA A 94 18.10 -2.46 -10.98
CA ALA A 94 18.86 -3.71 -10.99
C ALA A 94 18.69 -4.48 -12.30
N PHE A 95 17.45 -4.72 -12.73
CA PHE A 95 17.16 -5.63 -13.85
C PHE A 95 16.85 -4.91 -15.16
N LYS A 96 16.46 -3.62 -15.12
CA LYS A 96 16.04 -2.84 -16.30
C LYS A 96 14.90 -3.48 -17.12
N LEU A 97 14.20 -4.46 -16.56
CA LEU A 97 13.08 -5.15 -17.17
C LEU A 97 11.77 -4.58 -16.65
N PRO A 98 10.97 -3.89 -17.49
CA PRO A 98 9.74 -3.24 -17.05
C PRO A 98 8.70 -4.24 -16.51
N PHE A 99 8.70 -5.48 -16.99
CA PHE A 99 7.81 -6.54 -16.53
C PHE A 99 8.09 -6.97 -15.08
N LEU A 100 9.37 -7.14 -14.70
CA LEU A 100 9.74 -7.49 -13.31
C LEU A 100 9.41 -6.37 -12.34
N THR A 101 9.70 -5.13 -12.74
CA THR A 101 9.34 -3.93 -11.96
C THR A 101 7.85 -3.85 -11.71
N PHE A 102 7.04 -4.15 -12.72
CA PHE A 102 5.58 -4.21 -12.60
C PHE A 102 5.12 -5.31 -11.65
N ILE A 103 5.68 -6.52 -11.74
CA ILE A 103 5.35 -7.62 -10.83
C ILE A 103 5.67 -7.25 -9.38
N VAL A 104 6.86 -6.71 -9.12
CA VAL A 104 7.26 -6.30 -7.76
C VAL A 104 6.36 -5.18 -7.23
N ALA A 105 6.05 -4.18 -8.07
CA ALA A 105 5.11 -3.13 -7.70
C ALA A 105 3.73 -3.69 -7.34
N PHE A 106 3.22 -4.65 -8.13
CA PHE A 106 1.94 -5.30 -7.88
C PHE A 106 1.96 -6.12 -6.59
N MET A 107 3.01 -6.92 -6.36
CA MET A 107 3.17 -7.71 -5.13
C MET A 107 3.18 -6.83 -3.87
N VAL A 108 3.90 -5.70 -3.91
CA VAL A 108 3.93 -4.73 -2.80
C VAL A 108 2.55 -4.13 -2.57
N MET A 109 1.82 -3.78 -3.64
CA MET A 109 0.44 -3.31 -3.53
C MET A 109 -0.49 -4.35 -2.89
N CYS A 110 -0.44 -5.60 -3.36
CA CYS A 110 -1.24 -6.69 -2.80
C CYS A 110 -0.91 -6.95 -1.33
N SER A 111 0.37 -6.89 -0.95
CA SER A 111 0.80 -6.99 0.45
C SER A 111 0.21 -5.87 1.30
N GLY A 112 0.23 -4.63 0.81
CA GLY A 112 -0.37 -3.47 1.50
C GLY A 112 -1.88 -3.62 1.67
N LEU A 113 -2.58 -4.08 0.63
CA LEU A 113 -4.02 -4.34 0.69
C LEU A 113 -4.37 -5.46 1.68
N SER A 114 -3.59 -6.53 1.71
CA SER A 114 -3.75 -7.64 2.66
C SER A 114 -3.54 -7.16 4.10
N SER A 115 -2.50 -6.35 4.35
CA SER A 115 -2.22 -5.76 5.66
C SER A 115 -3.35 -4.82 6.11
N ALA A 116 -3.82 -3.93 5.23
CA ALA A 116 -4.94 -3.03 5.50
C ALA A 116 -6.24 -3.81 5.81
N SER A 117 -6.48 -4.92 5.12
CA SER A 117 -7.63 -5.79 5.37
C SER A 117 -7.55 -6.48 6.74
N ALA A 118 -6.35 -6.93 7.14
CA ALA A 118 -6.12 -7.49 8.47
C ALA A 118 -6.31 -6.44 9.58
N ALA A 119 -5.84 -5.20 9.35
CA ALA A 119 -6.07 -4.06 10.23
C ALA A 119 -7.54 -3.70 10.41
N ALA A 120 -8.28 -3.65 9.30
CA ALA A 120 -9.71 -3.41 9.34
C ALA A 120 -10.44 -4.46 10.19
N ARG A 121 -10.16 -5.75 9.97
CA ARG A 121 -10.80 -6.84 10.73
C ARG A 121 -10.46 -6.83 12.21
N ALA A 122 -9.19 -6.62 12.55
CA ALA A 122 -8.75 -6.55 13.94
C ALA A 122 -9.46 -5.40 14.68
N PHE A 123 -9.56 -4.23 14.03
CA PHE A 123 -10.21 -3.08 14.63
C PHE A 123 -11.74 -3.25 14.73
N SER A 124 -12.40 -3.68 13.64
CA SER A 124 -13.86 -3.81 13.59
C SER A 124 -14.42 -4.96 14.42
N GLY A 125 -13.66 -6.06 14.55
CA GLY A 125 -14.06 -7.25 15.30
C GLY A 125 -13.52 -7.21 16.72
N ASP A 126 -12.22 -7.49 16.88
CA ASP A 126 -11.60 -7.76 18.17
C ASP A 126 -11.63 -6.53 19.10
N TYR A 127 -11.37 -5.31 18.59
CA TYR A 127 -11.30 -4.10 19.42
C TYR A 127 -12.64 -3.41 19.68
N LEU A 128 -13.44 -3.19 18.63
CA LEU A 128 -14.73 -2.50 18.75
C LEU A 128 -15.77 -3.33 19.51
N GLY A 129 -15.72 -4.66 19.40
CA GLY A 129 -16.58 -5.56 20.18
C GLY A 129 -16.36 -5.40 21.68
N GLU A 130 -15.10 -5.43 22.11
CA GLU A 130 -14.73 -5.25 23.52
C GLU A 130 -15.07 -3.84 24.04
N LEU A 131 -14.78 -2.81 23.25
CA LEU A 131 -15.00 -1.41 23.65
C LEU A 131 -16.48 -1.08 23.84
N THR A 132 -17.36 -1.75 23.09
CA THR A 132 -18.81 -1.50 23.14
C THR A 132 -19.55 -2.42 24.10
N ASN A 133 -18.86 -3.38 24.76
CA ASN A 133 -19.48 -4.39 25.62
C ASN A 133 -20.72 -5.04 24.96
N ASP A 134 -20.63 -5.36 23.67
CA ASP A 134 -21.75 -5.88 22.85
C ASP A 134 -23.03 -5.02 22.82
N ALA A 135 -23.00 -3.76 23.27
CA ALA A 135 -24.16 -2.89 23.32
C ALA A 135 -24.64 -2.40 21.93
N LEU A 136 -23.78 -2.51 20.90
CA LEU A 136 -24.13 -2.14 19.53
C LEU A 136 -24.25 -3.39 18.64
N PRO A 137 -25.28 -3.47 17.77
CA PRO A 137 -25.40 -4.56 16.82
C PRO A 137 -24.15 -4.67 15.94
N PRO A 138 -23.54 -5.86 15.80
CA PRO A 138 -22.35 -6.09 14.96
C PRO A 138 -22.54 -5.63 13.51
N THR A 139 -23.79 -5.64 13.03
CA THR A 139 -24.19 -5.15 11.70
C THR A 139 -23.99 -3.65 11.53
N LEU A 140 -24.22 -2.84 12.56
CA LEU A 140 -24.05 -1.39 12.49
C LEU A 140 -22.57 -1.01 12.38
N ILE A 141 -21.72 -1.69 13.15
CA ILE A 141 -20.26 -1.52 13.13
C ILE A 141 -19.71 -1.93 11.77
N ALA A 142 -20.15 -3.08 11.24
CA ALA A 142 -19.74 -3.56 9.92
C ALA A 142 -20.17 -2.59 8.80
N ILE A 143 -21.40 -2.06 8.85
CA ILE A 143 -21.88 -1.09 7.86
C ILE A 143 -21.06 0.20 7.92
N ALA A 144 -20.85 0.78 9.10
CA ALA A 144 -20.06 2.01 9.24
C ALA A 144 -18.62 1.84 8.73
N PHE A 145 -17.98 0.70 9.05
CA PHE A 145 -16.61 0.41 8.67
C PHE A 145 -16.44 0.04 7.18
N VAL A 146 -17.51 -0.36 6.48
CA VAL A 146 -17.52 -0.58 5.03
C VAL A 146 -17.87 0.70 4.27
N VAL A 147 -18.82 1.49 4.77
CA VAL A 147 -19.30 2.70 4.09
C VAL A 147 -18.22 3.78 4.05
N LEU A 148 -17.45 3.98 5.13
CA LEU A 148 -16.37 5.00 5.16
C LEU A 148 -15.27 4.76 4.11
N PRO A 149 -14.67 3.55 4.00
CA PRO A 149 -13.68 3.26 2.97
C PRO A 149 -14.27 3.28 1.56
N VAL A 150 -15.53 2.88 1.37
CA VAL A 150 -16.20 2.93 0.06
C VAL A 150 -16.41 4.38 -0.39
N LEU A 151 -16.82 5.27 0.51
CA LEU A 151 -16.86 6.71 0.24
C LEU A 151 -15.47 7.24 -0.06
N GLY A 152 -14.46 6.90 0.75
CA GLY A 152 -13.06 7.26 0.49
C GLY A 152 -12.60 6.83 -0.90
N ALA A 153 -12.86 5.57 -1.26
CA ALA A 153 -12.56 4.98 -2.55
C ALA A 153 -13.28 5.71 -3.70
N LEU A 154 -14.57 6.00 -3.55
CA LEU A 154 -15.36 6.74 -4.53
C LEU A 154 -14.82 8.16 -4.71
N THR A 155 -14.49 8.85 -3.62
CA THR A 155 -13.91 10.20 -3.67
C THR A 155 -12.56 10.16 -4.37
N SER A 156 -11.70 9.18 -4.04
CA SER A 156 -10.41 9.02 -4.73
C SER A 156 -10.55 8.61 -6.20
N LEU A 157 -11.59 7.87 -6.57
CA LEU A 157 -11.90 7.53 -7.97
C LEU A 157 -12.37 8.76 -8.74
N VAL A 158 -13.18 9.61 -8.10
CA VAL A 158 -13.59 10.91 -8.66
C VAL A 158 -12.38 11.80 -8.88
N LEU A 159 -11.45 11.90 -7.91
CA LEU A 159 -10.18 12.62 -8.08
C LEU A 159 -9.25 12.00 -9.12
N ALA A 160 -9.30 10.67 -9.32
CA ALA A 160 -8.49 9.96 -10.30
C ALA A 160 -9.07 9.99 -11.73
N SER A 161 -10.35 10.34 -11.86
CA SER A 161 -11.06 10.46 -13.14
C SER A 161 -11.16 11.93 -13.57
N PRO A 162 -11.53 12.19 -14.82
CA PRO A 162 -10.76 12.79 -15.92
C PRO A 162 -10.14 14.21 -15.74
N LEU A 163 -10.07 14.78 -14.53
CA LEU A 163 -9.53 16.13 -14.29
C LEU A 163 -8.00 16.19 -14.12
N ALA A 164 -7.30 15.05 -14.18
CA ALA A 164 -5.89 14.93 -13.78
C ALA A 164 -4.86 14.96 -14.94
N ASP A 165 -5.29 15.18 -16.20
CA ASP A 165 -4.44 15.26 -17.41
C ASP A 165 -3.26 14.25 -17.42
N ARG A 166 -3.57 12.96 -17.21
CA ARG A 166 -2.55 11.89 -17.13
C ARG A 166 -2.39 11.16 -18.46
N PRO A 167 -1.16 10.76 -18.84
CA PRO A 167 -0.90 10.04 -20.08
C PRO A 167 -1.63 8.69 -20.13
N ALA A 168 -2.22 8.37 -21.29
CA ALA A 168 -3.05 7.19 -21.54
C ALA A 168 -2.39 5.85 -21.14
N GLU A 169 -1.05 5.79 -21.23
CA GLU A 169 -0.21 4.66 -20.81
C GLU A 169 -0.45 4.25 -19.34
N VAL A 170 -0.69 5.22 -18.45
CA VAL A 170 -0.92 4.97 -17.01
C VAL A 170 -2.26 4.29 -16.80
N TYR A 171 -3.29 4.67 -17.56
CA TYR A 171 -4.61 4.06 -17.49
C TYR A 171 -4.60 2.63 -18.04
N ILE A 172 -3.84 2.35 -19.09
CA ILE A 172 -3.70 1.00 -19.65
C ILE A 172 -3.02 0.09 -18.62
N ARG A 173 -1.91 0.53 -18.00
CA ARG A 173 -1.23 -0.27 -16.97
C ARG A 173 -2.10 -0.47 -15.73
N ALA A 174 -2.82 0.55 -15.29
CA ALA A 174 -3.79 0.44 -14.19
C ALA A 174 -4.94 -0.51 -14.53
N GLY A 175 -5.48 -0.45 -15.76
CA GLY A 175 -6.53 -1.35 -16.24
C GLY A 175 -6.09 -2.81 -16.31
N VAL A 176 -4.86 -3.07 -16.77
CA VAL A 176 -4.28 -4.42 -16.77
C VAL A 176 -4.09 -4.94 -15.33
N LEU A 177 -3.59 -4.11 -14.41
CA LEU A 177 -3.48 -4.48 -12.98
C LEU A 177 -4.85 -4.83 -12.38
N LEU A 178 -5.87 -4.02 -12.68
CA LEU A 178 -7.23 -4.24 -12.21
C LEU A 178 -7.82 -5.54 -12.79
N ALA A 179 -7.64 -5.80 -14.08
CA ALA A 179 -8.09 -7.01 -14.74
C ALA A 179 -7.45 -8.27 -14.14
N ILE A 180 -6.13 -8.24 -13.87
CA ILE A 180 -5.42 -9.32 -13.18
C ILE A 180 -6.00 -9.53 -11.78
N GLY A 181 -6.23 -8.45 -11.03
CA GLY A 181 -6.85 -8.52 -9.70
C GLY A 181 -8.24 -9.16 -9.72
N ILE A 182 -9.09 -8.79 -10.68
CA ILE A 182 -10.44 -9.37 -10.86
C ILE A 182 -10.35 -10.85 -11.26
N ALA A 183 -9.45 -11.21 -12.18
CA ALA A 183 -9.26 -12.59 -12.61
C ALA A 183 -8.84 -13.49 -11.43
N LEU A 184 -7.84 -13.06 -10.64
CA LEU A 184 -7.40 -13.79 -9.45
C LEU A 184 -8.51 -13.92 -8.41
N SER A 185 -9.31 -12.86 -8.21
CA SER A 185 -10.46 -12.89 -7.30
C SER A 185 -11.56 -13.86 -7.77
N ALA A 186 -11.86 -13.87 -9.06
CA ALA A 186 -12.82 -14.80 -9.65
C ALA A 186 -12.36 -16.25 -9.50
N VAL A 187 -11.06 -16.54 -9.74
CA VAL A 187 -10.47 -17.86 -9.51
C VAL A 187 -10.56 -18.26 -8.05
N ASN A 188 -10.19 -17.37 -7.12
CA ASN A 188 -10.30 -17.64 -5.69
C ASN A 188 -11.74 -17.96 -5.27
N LYS A 189 -12.71 -17.17 -5.75
CA LYS A 189 -14.14 -17.37 -5.46
C LYS A 189 -14.68 -18.67 -6.05
N LEU A 190 -14.19 -19.07 -7.23
CA LEU A 190 -14.52 -20.34 -7.86
C LEU A 190 -13.95 -21.52 -7.07
N VAL A 191 -12.69 -21.45 -6.63
CA VAL A 191 -12.05 -22.46 -5.79
C VAL A 191 -12.79 -22.63 -4.46
N LEU A 192 -13.19 -21.52 -3.83
CA LEU A 192 -13.97 -21.56 -2.58
C LEU A 192 -15.36 -22.21 -2.78
N ARG A 193 -16.03 -21.93 -3.90
CA ARG A 193 -17.29 -22.61 -4.26
C ARG A 193 -17.12 -24.11 -4.48
N VAL A 194 -16.01 -24.53 -5.11
CA VAL A 194 -15.71 -25.95 -5.34
C VAL A 194 -15.36 -26.67 -4.03
N ARG A 195 -14.79 -25.97 -3.05
CA ARG A 195 -14.48 -26.51 -1.71
C ARG A 195 -15.68 -26.54 -0.75
N GLY A 196 -16.85 -26.03 -1.15
CA GLY A 196 -18.08 -26.06 -0.33
C GLY A 196 -18.07 -25.13 0.89
N GLU A 197 -17.17 -24.14 0.95
CA GLU A 197 -17.02 -23.20 2.08
C GLU A 197 -17.74 -21.86 1.86
N ALA A 198 -18.87 -21.85 1.14
CA ALA A 198 -19.62 -20.64 0.80
C ALA A 198 -20.90 -20.48 1.61
#